data_AF-A0A143X356-F1
#
_entry.id   AF-A0A143X356-F1
#
_cell.length_a   1.000
_cell.length_b   1.000
_cell.length_c   1.000
_cell.angle_alpha   90.00
_cell.angle_beta   90.00
_cell.angle_gamma   90.00
#
_symmetry.space_group_name_H-M   'P 1'
#
loop_
_entity.id
_entity.type
_entity.pdbx_description
1 polymer ?
#
loop_
_entity_poly.entity_id
_entity_poly.type
_entity_poly.pdbx_seq_one_letter_code
_entity_poly.pdbx_strand_id
1 'polypeptide(L)'
;MALRELAEETGVASARIMPCGPGGIYSLEVLTVDGHEKRGCYMGSHLHLNVTYLAAASPDEPLCVKPDENSGVRWVPLEEVCALSTEPWMAARIYRKLIDKLATVDIPPARMR
;
A
#
# COMPACT_ATOMS: atom_id res chain seq x y z
N MET A 1 2.25 7.05 10.33
CA MET A 1 3.17 6.89 9.19
C MET A 1 2.37 6.48 7.96
N ALA A 2 1.81 5.25 7.90
CA ALA A 2 1.06 4.75 6.74
C ALA A 2 -0.05 5.69 6.21
N LEU A 3 -0.97 6.19 7.06
CA LEU A 3 -2.01 7.14 6.61
C LEU A 3 -1.44 8.48 6.11
N ARG A 4 -0.30 8.92 6.66
CA ARG A 4 0.35 10.16 6.23
C ARG A 4 0.98 9.97 4.85
N GLU A 5 1.72 8.88 4.65
CA GLU A 5 2.31 8.53 3.35
C GLU A 5 1.22 8.33 2.30
N LEU A 6 0.16 7.60 2.62
CA LEU A 6 -1.00 7.45 1.75
C LEU A 6 -1.57 8.81 1.34
N ALA A 7 -1.79 9.73 2.29
CA ALA A 7 -2.29 11.07 1.97
C ALA A 7 -1.31 11.90 1.13
N GLU A 8 -0.01 11.86 1.45
CA GLU A 8 1.03 12.59 0.73
C GLU A 8 1.21 12.09 -0.71
N GLU A 9 1.24 10.76 -0.90
CA GLU A 9 1.51 10.13 -2.20
C GLU A 9 0.28 10.02 -3.10
N THR A 10 -0.93 10.01 -2.53
CA THR A 10 -2.17 9.80 -3.31
C THR A 10 -3.16 10.95 -3.28
N GLY A 11 -3.04 11.89 -2.35
CA GLY A 11 -4.03 12.93 -2.09
C GLY A 11 -5.25 12.48 -1.25
N VAL A 12 -5.41 11.17 -0.99
CA VAL A 12 -6.53 10.63 -0.21
C VAL A 12 -6.35 10.97 1.28
N ALA A 13 -7.08 11.97 1.76
CA ALA A 13 -6.89 12.52 3.10
C ALA A 13 -7.82 11.91 4.16
N SER A 14 -8.95 11.32 3.76
CA SER A 14 -9.99 10.84 4.70
C SER A 14 -9.97 9.33 4.93
N ALA A 15 -8.90 8.65 4.49
CA ALA A 15 -8.73 7.22 4.67
C ALA A 15 -8.71 6.82 6.16
N ARG A 16 -9.27 5.64 6.45
CA ARG A 16 -9.35 5.10 7.81
C ARG A 16 -8.75 3.71 7.84
N ILE A 17 -7.96 3.41 8.88
CA ILE A 17 -7.49 2.04 9.10
C ILE A 17 -8.66 1.15 9.51
N MET A 18 -8.80 0.03 8.82
CA MET A 18 -9.78 -0.99 9.15
C MET A 18 -9.30 -1.81 10.35
N PRO A 19 -10.20 -2.12 11.30
CA PRO A 19 -9.85 -2.91 12.48
C PRO A 19 -9.67 -4.38 12.09
N CYS A 20 -8.47 -4.73 11.61
CA CYS A 20 -8.12 -6.10 11.26
C CYS A 20 -6.85 -6.55 11.97
N GLY A 21 -6.86 -7.77 12.49
CA GLY A 21 -5.71 -8.37 13.18
C GLY A 21 -5.30 -7.63 14.47
N PRO A 22 -4.26 -8.14 15.17
CA PRO A 22 -3.72 -7.49 16.36
C PRO A 22 -3.14 -6.11 16.03
N GLY A 23 -3.55 -5.08 16.77
CA GLY A 23 -3.06 -3.71 16.59
C GLY A 23 -3.43 -3.05 15.25
N GLY A 24 -4.39 -3.60 14.51
CA GLY A 24 -4.77 -3.11 13.18
C GLY A 24 -3.81 -3.55 12.05
N ILE A 25 -2.84 -4.43 12.36
CA ILE A 25 -1.86 -4.90 11.38
C ILE A 25 -2.52 -5.89 10.42
N TYR A 26 -2.47 -5.56 9.13
CA TYR A 26 -3.02 -6.39 8.08
C TYR A 26 -2.03 -7.42 7.56
N SER A 27 -0.75 -7.07 7.39
CA SER A 27 0.27 -8.03 6.98
C SER A 27 1.66 -7.60 7.41
N LEU A 28 2.59 -8.56 7.37
CA LEU A 28 4.00 -8.37 7.64
C LEU A 28 4.82 -9.04 6.54
N GLU A 29 5.88 -8.37 6.13
CA GLU A 29 6.81 -8.83 5.11
C GLU A 29 8.25 -8.47 5.49
N VAL A 30 9.18 -9.34 5.15
CA VAL A 30 10.61 -9.01 5.13
C VAL A 30 11.00 -8.84 3.67
N LEU A 31 11.31 -7.61 3.28
CA LEU A 31 11.65 -7.25 1.91
C LEU A 31 13.14 -6.97 1.81
N THR A 32 13.79 -7.53 0.80
CA THR A 32 15.19 -7.26 0.49
C THR A 32 15.29 -5.96 -0.31
N VAL A 33 16.25 -5.13 0.05
CA VAL A 33 16.63 -3.94 -0.72
C VAL A 33 18.06 -4.14 -1.17
N ASP A 34 18.26 -4.12 -2.48
CA ASP A 34 19.59 -4.19 -3.07
C ASP A 34 20.38 -2.91 -2.76
N GLY A 35 21.71 -3.06 -2.70
CA GLY A 35 22.61 -1.94 -2.51
C GLY A 35 22.44 -0.92 -3.63
N HIS A 36 22.38 0.36 -3.27
CA HIS A 36 22.12 1.45 -4.20
C HIS A 36 22.77 2.74 -3.74
N GLU A 37 22.86 3.72 -4.65
CA GLU A 37 23.30 5.07 -4.30
C GLU A 37 22.09 5.98 -4.05
N LYS A 38 22.15 6.73 -2.95
CA LYS A 38 21.16 7.76 -2.63
C LYS A 38 21.89 9.05 -2.25
N ARG A 39 21.64 10.12 -3.01
CA ARG A 39 22.27 11.44 -2.80
C ARG A 39 23.81 11.39 -2.78
N GLY A 40 24.40 10.58 -3.65
CA GLY A 40 25.86 10.39 -3.76
C GLY A 40 26.49 9.52 -2.67
N CYS A 41 25.68 8.90 -1.81
CA CYS A 41 26.15 7.97 -0.79
C CYS A 41 25.73 6.54 -1.13
N TYR A 42 26.67 5.59 -1.07
CA TYR A 42 26.36 4.17 -1.19
C TYR A 42 25.64 3.67 0.06
N MET A 43 24.50 3.02 -0.15
CA MET A 43 23.73 2.29 0.84
C MET A 43 23.86 0.80 0.53
N GLY A 44 24.41 0.02 1.46
CA GLY A 44 24.53 -1.43 1.30
C GLY A 44 23.17 -2.13 1.28
N SER A 45 23.13 -3.36 0.77
CA SER A 45 21.91 -4.18 0.82
C SER A 45 21.40 -4.33 2.26
N HIS A 46 20.09 -4.23 2.43
CA HIS A 46 19.45 -4.26 3.74
C HIS A 46 18.05 -4.85 3.66
N LEU A 47 17.43 -5.04 4.82
CA LEU A 47 16.07 -5.55 4.94
C LEU A 47 15.12 -4.45 5.39
N HIS A 48 13.97 -4.38 4.74
CA HIS A 48 12.82 -3.66 5.24
C HIS A 48 11.87 -4.63 5.95
N LEU A 49 11.59 -4.37 7.22
CA LEU A 49 10.50 -5.03 7.95
C LEU A 49 9.23 -4.23 7.68
N ASN A 50 8.48 -4.64 6.67
CA ASN A 50 7.30 -3.94 6.22
C ASN A 50 6.09 -4.32 7.08
N VAL A 51 5.30 -3.30 7.44
CA VAL A 51 4.01 -3.45 8.14
C VAL A 51 2.93 -2.88 7.25
N THR A 52 2.08 -3.76 6.74
CA THR A 52 0.95 -3.37 5.91
C THR A 52 -0.29 -3.15 6.77
N TYR A 53 -1.01 -2.05 6.54
CA TYR A 53 -2.32 -1.76 7.12
C TYR A 53 -3.40 -1.74 6.04
N LEU A 54 -4.60 -2.21 6.37
CA LEU A 54 -5.76 -2.10 5.49
C LEU A 54 -6.42 -0.74 5.72
N ALA A 55 -6.50 0.09 4.69
CA ALA A 55 -7.17 1.38 4.75
C ALA A 55 -8.37 1.42 3.79
N ALA A 56 -9.46 2.06 4.21
CA ALA A 56 -10.63 2.32 3.39
C ALA A 56 -10.86 3.82 3.24
N ALA A 57 -11.20 4.25 2.03
CA ALA A 57 -11.49 5.63 1.66
C ALA A 57 -12.58 5.68 0.58
N SER A 58 -13.15 6.85 0.32
CA SER A 58 -14.13 6.98 -0.76
C SER A 58 -13.42 6.97 -2.12
N PRO A 59 -13.93 6.24 -3.13
CA PRO A 59 -13.40 6.31 -4.49
C PRO A 59 -13.58 7.71 -5.14
N ASP A 60 -14.48 8.54 -4.59
CA ASP A 60 -14.72 9.92 -5.04
C ASP A 60 -13.72 10.94 -4.47
N GLU A 61 -12.83 10.53 -3.56
CA GLU A 61 -11.80 11.44 -3.05
C GLU A 61 -10.84 11.87 -4.16
N PRO A 62 -10.44 13.15 -4.20
CA PRO A 62 -9.53 13.65 -5.22
C PRO A 62 -8.17 12.99 -5.08
N LEU A 63 -7.61 12.57 -6.22
CA LEU A 63 -6.28 12.01 -6.28
C LEU A 63 -5.27 13.09 -6.69
N CYS A 64 -4.11 13.07 -6.06
CA CYS A 64 -3.00 13.94 -6.38
C CYS A 64 -1.71 13.12 -6.39
N VAL A 65 -0.86 13.35 -7.39
CA VAL A 65 0.49 12.76 -7.43
C VAL A 65 1.43 13.54 -6.52
N LYS A 66 2.49 12.89 -6.09
CA LYS A 66 3.64 13.51 -5.42
C LYS A 66 4.84 13.43 -6.36
N PRO A 67 5.11 14.47 -7.18
CA PRO A 67 6.04 14.36 -8.31
C PRO A 67 7.49 13.98 -7.93
N ASP A 68 7.88 14.19 -6.68
CA ASP A 68 9.17 13.77 -6.13
C ASP A 68 9.24 12.27 -5.77
N GLU A 69 8.11 11.56 -5.75
CA GLU A 69 8.00 10.14 -5.37
C GLU A 69 7.26 9.28 -6.40
N ASN A 70 6.20 9.79 -7.05
CA ASN A 70 5.41 9.05 -8.02
C ASN A 70 4.96 9.91 -9.21
N SER A 71 4.57 9.23 -10.30
CA SER A 71 4.18 9.85 -11.58
C SER A 71 2.70 9.69 -11.93
N GLY A 72 1.92 8.98 -11.10
CA GLY A 72 0.51 8.71 -11.37
C GLY A 72 -0.15 7.96 -10.22
N VAL A 73 -1.44 8.24 -10.01
CA VAL A 73 -2.28 7.58 -9.01
C VAL A 73 -3.67 7.40 -9.61
N ARG A 74 -4.26 6.22 -9.41
CA ARG A 74 -5.65 5.93 -9.80
C ARG A 74 -6.24 4.84 -8.92
N TRP A 75 -7.56 4.85 -8.79
CA TRP A 75 -8.30 3.70 -8.30
C TRP A 75 -8.28 2.58 -9.34
N VAL A 76 -8.12 1.34 -8.89
CA VAL A 76 -8.09 0.15 -9.75
C VAL A 76 -8.92 -0.97 -9.14
N PRO A 77 -9.63 -1.78 -9.94
CA PRO A 77 -10.25 -3.01 -9.47
C PRO A 77 -9.18 -3.98 -8.91
N LEU A 78 -9.52 -4.72 -7.85
CA LEU A 78 -8.56 -5.59 -7.16
C LEU A 78 -8.02 -6.69 -8.09
N GLU A 79 -8.88 -7.21 -8.96
CA GLU A 79 -8.56 -8.22 -9.97
C GLU A 79 -7.50 -7.77 -10.98
N GLU A 80 -7.34 -6.45 -11.19
CA GLU A 80 -6.38 -5.88 -12.12
C GLU A 80 -5.01 -5.58 -11.49
N VAL A 81 -4.95 -5.44 -10.15
CA VAL A 81 -3.74 -4.98 -9.43
C VAL A 81 -2.50 -5.79 -9.79
N CYS A 82 -2.59 -7.12 -9.77
CA CYS A 82 -1.45 -7.98 -10.08
C CYS A 82 -0.97 -7.82 -11.53
N ALA A 83 -1.87 -7.57 -12.47
CA ALA A 83 -1.54 -7.43 -13.89
C ALA A 83 -0.91 -6.07 -14.22
N LEU A 84 -1.22 -5.03 -13.43
CA LEU A 84 -0.69 -3.69 -13.60
C LEU A 84 0.74 -3.52 -13.05
N SER A 85 1.17 -4.39 -12.14
CA SER A 85 2.49 -4.30 -11.52
C SER A 85 3.61 -4.62 -12.51
N THR A 86 4.59 -3.74 -12.62
CA THR A 86 5.86 -4.00 -13.33
C THR A 86 6.84 -4.84 -12.50
N GLU A 87 6.45 -5.24 -11.29
CA GLU A 87 7.23 -6.05 -10.36
C GLU A 87 6.54 -7.42 -10.16
N PRO A 88 6.87 -8.46 -10.97
CA PRO A 88 6.17 -9.73 -10.94
C PRO A 88 6.27 -10.46 -9.60
N TRP A 89 7.41 -10.31 -8.91
CA TRP A 89 7.63 -10.92 -7.62
C TRP A 89 6.69 -10.34 -6.55
N MET A 90 6.57 -9.00 -6.51
CA MET A 90 5.64 -8.30 -5.62
C MET A 90 4.20 -8.67 -5.93
N ALA A 91 3.83 -8.73 -7.21
CA ALA A 91 2.49 -9.10 -7.65
C ALA A 91 2.09 -10.51 -7.19
N ALA A 92 2.97 -11.49 -7.42
CA ALA A 92 2.69 -12.89 -7.14
C ALA A 92 2.75 -13.25 -5.65
N ARG A 93 3.59 -12.57 -4.86
CA ARG A 93 3.85 -12.96 -3.46
C ARG A 93 3.22 -12.04 -2.43
N ILE A 94 3.12 -10.75 -2.73
CA ILE A 94 2.60 -9.75 -1.80
C ILE A 94 1.19 -9.34 -2.20
N TYR A 95 1.00 -8.73 -3.37
CA TYR A 95 -0.32 -8.20 -3.75
C TYR A 95 -1.39 -9.28 -3.82
N ARG A 96 -1.10 -10.43 -4.47
CA ARG A 96 -2.02 -11.57 -4.47
C ARG A 96 -2.40 -12.03 -3.07
N LYS A 97 -1.41 -12.19 -2.18
CA LYS A 97 -1.64 -12.56 -0.77
C LYS A 97 -2.55 -11.56 -0.05
N LEU A 98 -2.30 -10.26 -0.23
CA LEU A 98 -3.10 -9.19 0.40
C LEU A 98 -4.54 -9.17 -0.13
N ILE A 99 -4.74 -9.41 -1.42
CA ILE A 99 -6.08 -9.47 -2.04
C ILE A 99 -6.83 -10.71 -1.57
N ASP A 100 -6.19 -11.88 -1.62
CA ASP A 100 -6.83 -13.14 -1.21
C ASP A 100 -7.20 -13.12 0.29
N LYS A 101 -6.37 -12.49 1.13
CA LYS A 101 -6.67 -12.29 2.55
C LYS A 101 -7.87 -11.37 2.78
N LEU A 102 -8.18 -10.45 1.86
CA LEU A 102 -9.26 -9.49 2.07
C LEU A 102 -10.61 -10.18 2.20
N ALA A 103 -10.80 -11.29 1.48
CA ALA A 103 -11.98 -12.14 1.57
C ALA A 103 -12.17 -12.80 2.96
N THR A 104 -11.14 -12.78 3.81
CA THR A 104 -11.18 -13.34 5.17
C THR A 104 -11.27 -12.27 6.25
N VAL A 105 -11.41 -10.98 5.88
CA VAL A 105 -11.51 -9.87 6.84
C VAL A 105 -12.95 -9.38 6.89
N ASP A 106 -13.47 -9.27 8.11
CA ASP A 106 -14.74 -8.62 8.36
C ASP A 106 -14.60 -7.11 8.17
N ILE A 107 -15.00 -6.62 7.00
CA ILE A 107 -15.03 -5.19 6.71
C ILE A 107 -16.39 -4.65 7.17
N PRO A 108 -16.44 -3.77 8.19
CA PRO A 108 -17.69 -3.16 8.58
C PRO A 108 -18.26 -2.35 7.41
N PRO A 109 -19.60 -2.35 7.23
CA PRO A 109 -20.23 -1.61 6.14
C PRO A 109 -19.79 -0.15 6.16
N ALA A 110 -19.52 0.41 4.99
CA ALA A 110 -19.17 1.82 4.86
C ALA A 110 -20.24 2.66 5.55
N ARG A 111 -19.85 3.45 6.55
CA ARG A 111 -20.75 4.45 7.11
C ARG A 111 -20.96 5.52 6.03
N MET A 112 -22.02 5.36 5.25
CA MET A 112 -22.57 6.44 4.43
C MET A 112 -22.86 7.60 5.40
N ARG A 113 -22.16 8.71 5.20
CA ARG A 113 -22.56 10.00 5.77
C ARG A 113 -23.41 10.71 4.72
#